data_AF-A0A915XM00-F1
#
_entry.id   AF-A0A915XM00-F1
#
_cell.length_a   1.000
_cell.length_b   1.000
_cell.length_c   1.000
_cell.angle_alpha   90.00
_cell.angle_beta   90.00
_cell.angle_gamma   90.00
#
_symmetry.space_group_name_H-M   'P 1'
#
loop_
_entity.id
_entity.type
_entity.pdbx_description
1 polymer ?
#
loop_
_entity_poly.entity_id
_entity_poly.type
_entity_poly.pdbx_seq_one_letter_code
_entity_poly.pdbx_strand_id
1 'polypeptide(L)'
;MNFDHFFTGKMSREEAASAFLAMALEGSTGFRTHFLDQIEAPDDSASREWAISVEDARVDLTLRAAGHVILIENKVDSGAVRTGQLLGYYNGEVKRSPDSRITVVMLAPGGVGSREVDGVKSCADMRARSLTDRVIGASWADLIEYPADDGEKWVRDGLDAIRRAIEKAASAAYPAVGSRLELRKITDAAAVGLRTRGTTGVMRWSAKDKEALVLTGMNVTANVWLQFTCSEAPGAPVIDAPDASGRWTTLRLHTKVKPLGALKARSALKQWWKEPLAKGSLSLGPGMELTPVGGGWLGTSRSVEGDAAALSNLLVTETERLVAALGDHLASVGLPVREKRPVSDTE
;
A
#
# COMPACT_ATOMS: atom_id res chain seq x y z
N MET A 1 -5.89 -17.46 -15.66
CA MET A 1 -6.48 -16.27 -15.00
C MET A 1 -5.38 -15.22 -14.93
N ASN A 2 -5.64 -13.94 -15.20
CA ASN A 2 -4.59 -12.92 -15.13
C ASN A 2 -4.46 -12.37 -13.69
N PHE A 3 -3.46 -12.88 -12.95
CA PHE A 3 -3.23 -12.51 -11.56
C PHE A 3 -2.54 -11.15 -11.39
N ASP A 4 -1.99 -10.54 -12.45
CA ASP A 4 -1.35 -9.22 -12.33
C ASP A 4 -2.35 -8.13 -11.92
N HIS A 5 -3.64 -8.31 -12.27
CA HIS A 5 -4.70 -7.39 -11.86
C HIS A 5 -4.99 -7.42 -10.35
N PHE A 6 -4.73 -8.54 -9.66
CA PHE A 6 -4.89 -8.62 -8.21
C PHE A 6 -3.86 -7.74 -7.48
N PHE A 7 -2.63 -7.70 -7.98
CA PHE A 7 -1.52 -6.93 -7.37
C PHE A 7 -1.38 -5.49 -7.90
N THR A 8 -2.18 -5.13 -8.91
CA THR A 8 -2.25 -3.76 -9.47
C THR A 8 -3.59 -3.07 -9.19
N GLY A 9 -4.52 -3.75 -8.54
CA GLY A 9 -5.87 -3.27 -8.20
C GLY A 9 -5.94 -2.38 -6.96
N LYS A 10 -7.13 -2.33 -6.34
CA LYS A 10 -7.42 -1.50 -5.15
C LYS A 10 -7.01 -2.12 -3.81
N MET A 11 -6.74 -3.43 -3.78
CA MET A 11 -6.30 -4.15 -2.58
C MET A 11 -4.81 -3.90 -2.33
N SER A 12 -4.39 -3.96 -1.07
CA SER A 12 -2.96 -4.00 -0.75
C SER A 12 -2.33 -5.30 -1.29
N ARG A 13 -1.01 -5.30 -1.47
CA ARG A 13 -0.31 -6.47 -2.03
C ARG A 13 -0.39 -7.66 -1.07
N GLU A 14 -0.34 -7.38 0.23
CA GLU A 14 -0.46 -8.35 1.31
C GLU A 14 -1.86 -8.97 1.34
N GLU A 15 -2.93 -8.18 1.20
CA GLU A 15 -4.30 -8.70 1.12
C GLU A 15 -4.50 -9.57 -0.14
N ALA A 16 -3.98 -9.13 -1.28
CA ALA A 16 -4.04 -9.89 -2.53
C ALA A 16 -3.25 -11.21 -2.44
N ALA A 17 -2.07 -11.20 -1.81
CA ALA A 17 -1.28 -12.40 -1.55
C ALA A 17 -2.00 -13.34 -0.58
N SER A 18 -2.64 -12.80 0.46
CA SER A 18 -3.42 -13.57 1.43
C SER A 18 -4.59 -14.29 0.78
N ALA A 19 -5.37 -13.57 -0.03
CA ALA A 19 -6.50 -14.14 -0.77
C ALA A 19 -6.04 -15.22 -1.77
N PHE A 20 -4.93 -14.99 -2.48
CA PHE A 20 -4.36 -15.98 -3.38
C PHE A 20 -3.90 -17.23 -2.62
N LEU A 21 -3.15 -17.07 -1.53
CA LEU A 21 -2.67 -18.18 -0.71
C LEU A 21 -3.83 -18.99 -0.15
N ALA A 22 -4.90 -18.36 0.32
CA ALA A 22 -6.09 -19.05 0.81
C ALA A 22 -6.67 -19.98 -0.27
N MET A 23 -6.89 -19.41 -1.46
CA MET A 23 -7.41 -20.14 -2.61
C MET A 23 -6.48 -21.29 -3.02
N ALA A 24 -5.16 -21.07 -3.03
CA ALA A 24 -4.16 -22.08 -3.35
C ALA A 24 -4.14 -23.23 -2.32
N LEU A 25 -4.16 -22.90 -1.03
CA LEU A 25 -4.17 -23.89 0.06
C LEU A 25 -5.48 -24.69 0.11
N GLU A 26 -6.60 -24.08 -0.30
CA GLU A 26 -7.91 -24.74 -0.35
C GLU A 26 -8.04 -25.61 -1.61
N GLY A 27 -7.74 -25.04 -2.78
CA GLY A 27 -8.04 -25.60 -4.09
C GLY A 27 -6.97 -26.51 -4.69
N SER A 28 -5.75 -26.52 -4.15
CA SER A 28 -4.65 -27.36 -4.64
C SER A 28 -4.06 -28.18 -3.50
N THR A 29 -4.36 -29.49 -3.49
CA THR A 29 -3.78 -30.41 -2.51
C THR A 29 -2.26 -30.50 -2.68
N GLY A 30 -1.76 -30.47 -3.91
CA GLY A 30 -0.31 -30.51 -4.18
C GLY A 30 0.39 -29.28 -3.58
N PHE A 31 -0.15 -28.09 -3.80
CA PHE A 31 0.40 -26.86 -3.23
C PHE A 31 0.28 -26.84 -1.71
N ARG A 32 -0.85 -27.30 -1.15
CA ARG A 32 -1.01 -27.41 0.30
C ARG A 32 0.04 -28.31 0.93
N THR A 33 0.28 -29.49 0.36
CA THR A 33 1.34 -30.39 0.83
C THR A 33 2.70 -29.72 0.72
N HIS A 34 3.03 -29.13 -0.43
CA HIS A 34 4.29 -28.41 -0.61
C HIS A 34 4.49 -27.29 0.42
N PHE A 35 3.45 -26.48 0.67
CA PHE A 35 3.48 -25.43 1.69
C PHE A 35 3.75 -26.00 3.08
N LEU A 36 3.02 -27.06 3.47
CA LEU A 36 3.18 -27.71 4.77
C LEU A 36 4.59 -28.29 4.94
N ASP A 37 5.18 -28.84 3.88
CA ASP A 37 6.56 -29.31 3.87
C ASP A 37 7.56 -28.15 4.07
N GLN A 38 7.37 -27.01 3.38
CA GLN A 38 8.24 -25.84 3.51
C GLN A 38 8.22 -25.23 4.91
N ILE A 39 7.11 -25.36 5.64
CA ILE A 39 7.01 -24.91 7.04
C ILE A 39 7.27 -26.05 8.04
N GLU A 40 7.84 -27.18 7.60
CA GLU A 40 8.14 -28.34 8.45
C GLU A 40 6.97 -28.71 9.36
N ALA A 41 5.75 -28.68 8.80
CA ALA A 41 4.57 -29.10 9.53
C ALA A 41 4.69 -30.59 9.88
N PRO A 42 4.16 -31.02 11.03
CA PRO A 42 4.15 -32.43 11.41
C PRO A 42 3.64 -33.35 10.28
N ASP A 43 4.18 -34.56 10.14
CA ASP A 43 3.87 -35.48 9.02
C ASP A 43 2.37 -35.77 8.82
N ASP A 44 1.57 -35.70 9.88
CA ASP A 44 0.12 -35.88 9.81
C ASP A 44 -0.64 -34.63 9.32
N SER A 45 0.05 -33.52 9.04
CA SER A 45 -0.56 -32.25 8.64
C SER A 45 -1.15 -32.30 7.24
N ALA A 46 -0.52 -33.02 6.32
CA ALA A 46 -0.98 -33.10 4.93
C ALA A 46 -2.31 -33.88 4.78
N SER A 47 -2.62 -34.79 5.71
CA SER A 47 -3.83 -35.62 5.69
C SER A 47 -5.01 -35.02 6.47
N ARG A 48 -4.81 -33.89 7.16
CA ARG A 48 -5.85 -33.19 7.92
C ARG A 48 -6.81 -32.43 7.00
N GLU A 49 -8.06 -32.36 7.43
CA GLU A 49 -9.02 -31.41 6.87
C GLU A 49 -8.80 -30.04 7.49
N TRP A 50 -8.46 -29.05 6.66
CA TRP A 50 -8.12 -27.70 7.09
C TRP A 50 -9.26 -26.73 6.75
N ALA A 51 -9.79 -26.05 7.76
CA ALA A 51 -10.62 -24.87 7.57
C ALA A 51 -9.71 -23.64 7.38
N ILE A 52 -9.84 -22.96 6.26
CA ILE A 52 -9.03 -21.80 5.89
C ILE A 52 -9.85 -20.53 6.07
N SER A 53 -9.26 -19.53 6.72
CA SER A 53 -9.86 -18.22 6.93
C SER A 53 -8.84 -17.12 6.61
N VAL A 54 -9.35 -16.01 6.05
CA VAL A 54 -8.56 -14.84 5.66
C VAL A 54 -8.95 -13.68 6.57
N GLU A 55 -7.97 -12.96 7.10
CA GLU A 55 -8.16 -11.79 7.97
C GLU A 55 -8.98 -12.01 9.25
N ASP A 56 -9.17 -13.27 9.68
CA ASP A 56 -9.85 -13.57 10.95
C ASP A 56 -9.00 -13.11 12.15
N ALA A 57 -9.62 -12.34 13.04
CA ALA A 57 -8.97 -11.69 14.16
C ALA A 57 -7.67 -10.92 13.79
N ARG A 58 -7.64 -10.36 12.57
CA ARG A 58 -6.53 -9.60 11.97
C ARG A 58 -5.31 -10.42 11.54
N VAL A 59 -5.33 -11.75 11.67
CA VAL A 59 -4.27 -12.62 11.11
C VAL A 59 -4.51 -12.74 9.61
N ASP A 60 -3.48 -12.52 8.77
CA ASP A 60 -3.63 -12.55 7.31
C ASP A 60 -4.32 -13.85 6.85
N LEU A 61 -3.88 -15.00 7.38
CA LEU A 61 -4.40 -16.33 7.07
C LEU A 61 -4.37 -17.23 8.31
N THR A 62 -5.44 -17.98 8.55
CA THR A 62 -5.51 -19.00 9.60
C THR A 62 -6.02 -20.31 9.04
N LEU A 63 -5.25 -21.39 9.24
CA LEU A 63 -5.63 -22.77 8.94
C LEU A 63 -5.94 -23.48 10.27
N ARG A 64 -7.13 -24.09 10.38
CA ARG A 64 -7.54 -24.85 11.57
C ARG A 64 -7.87 -26.28 11.21
N ALA A 65 -7.29 -27.20 11.96
CA ALA A 65 -7.64 -28.62 11.98
C ALA A 65 -7.79 -29.07 13.44
N ALA A 66 -8.35 -30.26 13.68
CA ALA A 66 -8.54 -30.78 15.03
C ALA A 66 -7.22 -30.82 15.84
N GLY A 67 -7.07 -29.95 16.85
CA GLY A 67 -5.88 -29.89 17.69
C GLY A 67 -4.66 -29.18 17.07
N HIS A 68 -4.79 -28.54 15.91
CA HIS A 68 -3.67 -27.80 15.28
C HIS A 68 -4.17 -26.52 14.59
N VAL A 69 -3.50 -25.42 14.87
CA VAL A 69 -3.72 -24.11 14.26
C VAL A 69 -2.44 -23.63 13.60
N ILE A 70 -2.51 -23.19 12.34
CA ILE A 70 -1.42 -22.51 11.64
C ILE A 70 -1.84 -21.06 11.40
N LEU A 71 -1.07 -20.13 11.94
CA LEU A 71 -1.24 -18.69 11.77
C LEU A 71 -0.18 -18.21 10.78
N ILE A 72 -0.59 -17.66 9.64
CA ILE A 72 0.32 -17.19 8.61
C ILE A 72 0.18 -15.67 8.52
N GLU A 73 1.30 -14.97 8.71
CA GLU A 73 1.46 -13.57 8.37
C GLU A 73 2.35 -13.50 7.13
N ASN A 74 1.88 -12.84 6.06
CA ASN A 74 2.67 -12.73 4.83
C ASN A 74 3.07 -11.28 4.52
N LYS A 75 4.23 -11.13 3.90
CA LYS A 75 4.77 -9.82 3.48
C LYS A 75 5.26 -9.92 2.05
N VAL A 76 4.74 -9.04 1.19
CA VAL A 76 5.23 -8.87 -0.18
C VAL A 76 6.26 -7.73 -0.23
N ASP A 77 6.03 -6.68 0.56
CA ASP A 77 6.97 -5.56 0.74
C ASP A 77 7.72 -5.67 2.07
N SER A 78 9.05 -5.50 2.06
CA SER A 78 9.89 -5.54 3.27
C SER A 78 9.52 -4.46 4.29
N GLY A 79 8.94 -3.37 3.81
CA GLY A 79 8.46 -2.29 4.66
C GLY A 79 7.22 -2.62 5.48
N ALA A 80 6.43 -3.62 5.08
CA ALA A 80 5.11 -3.90 5.65
C ALA A 80 5.12 -4.58 7.03
N VAL A 81 6.30 -4.94 7.55
CA VAL A 81 6.45 -5.59 8.87
C VAL A 81 6.00 -4.62 9.98
N ARG A 82 5.13 -5.09 10.88
CA ARG A 82 4.74 -4.34 12.08
C ARG A 82 5.28 -5.03 13.32
N THR A 83 5.89 -4.26 14.21
CA THR A 83 6.50 -4.78 15.43
C THR A 83 5.46 -5.36 16.39
N GLY A 84 5.71 -6.54 16.93
CA GLY A 84 4.89 -7.23 17.93
C GLY A 84 3.62 -7.89 17.36
N GLN A 85 3.44 -7.88 16.04
CA GLN A 85 2.26 -8.39 15.36
C GLN A 85 2.15 -9.91 15.52
N LEU A 86 3.23 -10.65 15.22
CA LEU A 86 3.24 -12.11 15.34
C LEU A 86 3.07 -12.58 16.79
N LEU A 87 3.72 -11.88 17.71
CA LEU A 87 3.60 -12.17 19.15
C LEU A 87 2.16 -11.96 19.64
N GLY A 88 1.50 -10.89 19.18
CA GLY A 88 0.10 -10.64 19.48
C GLY A 88 -0.81 -11.77 19.01
N TYR A 89 -0.60 -12.29 17.81
CA TYR A 89 -1.37 -13.40 17.26
C TYR A 89 -1.14 -14.70 18.02
N TYR A 90 0.12 -15.03 18.29
CA TYR A 90 0.47 -16.22 19.06
C TYR A 90 -0.20 -16.21 20.44
N ASN A 91 -0.03 -15.13 21.21
CA ASN A 91 -0.60 -15.02 22.55
C ASN A 91 -2.14 -15.00 22.53
N GLY A 92 -2.73 -14.41 21.48
CA GLY A 92 -4.17 -14.45 21.27
C GLY A 92 -4.67 -15.87 21.04
N GLU A 93 -3.95 -16.65 20.23
CA GLU A 93 -4.34 -18.02 19.91
C GLU A 93 -4.11 -18.99 21.07
N VAL A 94 -3.03 -18.86 21.83
CA VAL A 94 -2.79 -19.64 23.07
C VAL A 94 -3.98 -19.51 24.03
N LYS A 95 -4.59 -18.32 24.13
CA LYS A 95 -5.76 -18.09 24.99
C LYS A 95 -7.05 -18.67 24.41
N ARG A 96 -7.21 -18.66 23.08
CA ARG A 96 -8.41 -19.18 22.40
C ARG A 96 -8.43 -20.70 22.33
N SER A 97 -7.26 -21.30 22.10
CA SER A 97 -7.10 -22.72 21.81
C SER A 97 -5.93 -23.32 22.60
N PRO A 98 -5.99 -23.33 23.95
CA PRO A 98 -4.86 -23.72 24.80
C PRO A 98 -4.39 -25.16 24.58
N ASP A 99 -5.27 -26.05 24.13
CA ASP A 99 -4.97 -27.47 23.90
C ASP A 99 -4.49 -27.76 22.47
N SER A 100 -4.50 -26.76 21.58
CA SER A 100 -4.02 -26.92 20.21
C SER A 100 -2.52 -26.69 20.11
N ARG A 101 -1.87 -27.46 19.24
CA ARG A 101 -0.56 -27.11 18.70
C ARG A 101 -0.72 -25.83 17.87
N ILE A 102 0.18 -24.87 18.05
CA ILE A 102 0.17 -23.62 17.28
C ILE A 102 1.45 -23.50 16.46
N THR A 103 1.33 -23.34 15.14
CA THR A 103 2.44 -23.01 14.24
C THR A 103 2.26 -21.60 13.73
N VAL A 104 3.21 -20.71 14.01
CA VAL A 104 3.20 -19.32 13.52
C VAL A 104 4.19 -19.20 12.37
N VAL A 105 3.76 -18.68 11.23
CA VAL A 105 4.55 -18.56 10.01
C VAL A 105 4.68 -17.10 9.63
N MET A 106 5.92 -16.59 9.55
CA MET A 106 6.25 -15.35 8.86
C MET A 106 6.68 -15.70 7.43
N LEU A 107 5.83 -15.44 6.44
CA LEU A 107 6.13 -15.67 5.03
C LEU A 107 6.56 -14.38 4.34
N ALA A 108 7.85 -14.22 4.04
CA ALA A 108 8.37 -12.94 3.56
C ALA A 108 9.60 -13.09 2.65
N PRO A 109 9.95 -12.08 1.82
CA PRO A 109 11.17 -12.15 1.02
C PRO A 109 12.42 -11.93 1.88
N GLY A 110 13.50 -12.67 1.63
CA GLY A 110 14.86 -12.32 2.08
C GLY A 110 15.04 -12.15 3.60
N GLY A 111 14.39 -12.98 4.42
CA GLY A 111 14.53 -12.95 5.89
C GLY A 111 13.84 -11.75 6.57
N VAL A 112 13.01 -11.00 5.84
CA VAL A 112 12.14 -9.97 6.39
C VAL A 112 11.28 -10.56 7.51
N GLY A 113 11.16 -9.84 8.63
CA GLY A 113 10.38 -10.30 9.79
C GLY A 113 11.11 -11.25 10.74
N SER A 114 12.42 -11.50 10.55
CA SER A 114 13.24 -12.31 11.47
C SER A 114 13.16 -11.86 12.93
N ARG A 115 13.14 -10.54 13.19
CA ARG A 115 12.96 -10.00 14.55
C ARG A 115 11.61 -10.35 15.18
N GLU A 116 10.54 -10.43 14.38
CA GLU A 116 9.23 -10.86 14.87
C GLU A 116 9.26 -12.34 15.27
N VAL A 117 9.88 -13.18 14.43
CA VAL A 117 10.11 -14.60 14.71
C VAL A 117 10.90 -14.77 16.02
N ASP A 118 12.00 -14.04 16.19
CA ASP A 118 12.82 -14.08 17.41
C ASP A 118 12.04 -13.58 18.64
N GLY A 119 11.19 -12.57 18.47
CA GLY A 119 10.28 -12.06 19.49
C GLY A 119 9.29 -13.12 19.99
N VAL A 120 8.72 -13.91 19.08
CA VAL A 120 7.86 -15.05 19.46
C VAL A 120 8.67 -16.14 20.14
N LYS A 121 9.84 -16.53 19.59
CA LYS A 121 10.71 -17.58 20.17
C LYS A 121 11.13 -17.26 21.61
N SER A 122 11.37 -15.99 21.91
CA SER A 122 11.84 -15.56 23.23
C SER A 122 10.73 -15.39 24.27
N CYS A 123 9.45 -15.41 23.85
CA CYS A 123 8.34 -15.22 24.78
C CYS A 123 8.17 -16.42 25.73
N ALA A 124 7.59 -16.17 26.92
CA ALA A 124 7.48 -17.19 27.97
C ALA A 124 6.57 -18.36 27.56
N ASP A 125 5.42 -18.05 26.94
CA ASP A 125 4.43 -19.05 26.51
C ASP A 125 5.01 -19.99 25.45
N MET A 126 5.70 -19.45 24.43
CA MET A 126 6.35 -20.25 23.39
C MET A 126 7.45 -21.14 23.97
N ARG A 127 8.25 -20.64 24.92
CA ARG A 127 9.26 -21.47 25.59
C ARG A 127 8.64 -22.60 26.41
N ALA A 128 7.58 -22.30 27.16
CA ALA A 128 6.84 -23.29 27.94
C ALA A 128 6.19 -24.37 27.06
N ARG A 129 5.79 -24.01 25.84
CA ARG A 129 5.11 -24.88 24.88
C ARG A 129 6.01 -25.32 23.71
N SER A 130 7.32 -25.14 23.81
CA SER A 130 8.28 -25.35 22.71
C SER A 130 8.33 -26.77 22.14
N LEU A 131 7.86 -27.77 22.89
CA LEU A 131 7.73 -29.14 22.41
C LEU A 131 6.50 -29.34 21.49
N THR A 132 5.49 -28.48 21.62
CA THR A 132 4.26 -28.56 20.83
C THR A 132 4.20 -27.48 19.76
N ASP A 133 4.44 -26.23 20.15
CA ASP A 133 4.27 -25.04 19.32
C ASP A 133 5.55 -24.69 18.56
N ARG A 134 5.39 -24.00 17.42
CA ARG A 134 6.50 -23.59 16.56
C ARG A 134 6.30 -22.18 16.03
N VAL A 135 7.40 -21.51 15.72
CA VAL A 135 7.42 -20.28 14.92
C VAL A 135 8.52 -20.35 13.87
N ILE A 136 8.16 -20.03 12.64
CA ILE A 136 8.95 -20.29 11.44
C ILE A 136 9.00 -19.04 10.58
N GLY A 137 10.19 -18.71 10.08
CA GLY A 137 10.37 -17.74 9.02
C GLY A 137 10.50 -18.51 7.70
N ALA A 138 9.48 -18.40 6.84
CA ALA A 138 9.45 -19.02 5.52
C ALA A 138 9.73 -17.97 4.43
N SER A 139 10.38 -18.40 3.35
CA SER A 139 10.67 -17.53 2.21
C SER A 139 9.61 -17.69 1.13
N TRP A 140 9.20 -16.57 0.52
CA TRP A 140 8.46 -16.64 -0.74
C TRP A 140 9.24 -17.36 -1.83
N ALA A 141 10.57 -17.26 -1.83
CA ALA A 141 11.40 -17.93 -2.84
C ALA A 141 11.16 -19.44 -2.85
N ASP A 142 11.12 -20.05 -1.66
CA ASP A 142 10.94 -21.50 -1.50
C ASP A 142 9.54 -21.93 -1.95
N LEU A 143 8.49 -21.16 -1.60
CA LEU A 143 7.12 -21.43 -2.07
C LEU A 143 6.95 -21.23 -3.59
N ILE A 144 7.65 -20.29 -4.20
CA ILE A 144 7.54 -19.98 -5.63
C ILE A 144 8.14 -21.11 -6.48
N GLU A 145 9.05 -21.91 -5.92
CA GLU A 145 9.62 -23.10 -6.58
C GLU A 145 8.64 -24.29 -6.68
N TYR A 146 7.38 -24.12 -6.27
CA TYR A 146 6.35 -25.15 -6.38
C TYR A 146 6.27 -25.76 -7.79
N PRO A 147 6.54 -27.08 -7.94
CA PRO A 147 6.50 -27.75 -9.24
C PRO A 147 5.06 -28.11 -9.61
N ALA A 148 4.25 -27.09 -9.95
CA ALA A 148 2.84 -27.28 -10.29
C ALA A 148 2.65 -28.15 -11.55
N ASP A 149 1.75 -29.12 -11.51
CA ASP A 149 1.37 -29.84 -12.74
C ASP A 149 0.48 -28.97 -13.65
N ASP A 150 0.20 -29.43 -14.87
CA ASP A 150 -0.63 -28.69 -15.84
C ASP A 150 -2.02 -28.32 -15.29
N GLY A 151 -2.58 -29.16 -14.40
CA GLY A 151 -3.86 -28.90 -13.72
C GLY A 151 -3.81 -27.77 -12.68
N GLU A 152 -2.61 -27.35 -12.27
CA GLU A 152 -2.37 -26.37 -11.22
C GLU A 152 -1.61 -25.15 -11.74
N LYS A 153 -1.60 -24.97 -13.06
CA LYS A 153 -0.98 -23.81 -13.73
C LYS A 153 -1.40 -22.47 -13.11
N TRP A 154 -2.63 -22.35 -12.65
CA TRP A 154 -3.13 -21.14 -12.00
C TRP A 154 -2.40 -20.81 -10.68
N VAL A 155 -1.93 -21.82 -9.93
CA VAL A 155 -1.13 -21.62 -8.71
C VAL A 155 0.22 -21.03 -9.10
N ARG A 156 0.87 -21.61 -10.11
CA ARG A 156 2.14 -21.11 -10.66
C ARG A 156 2.02 -19.67 -11.15
N ASP A 157 0.98 -19.37 -11.93
CA ASP A 157 0.72 -18.02 -12.46
C ASP A 157 0.54 -16.99 -11.33
N GLY A 158 -0.10 -17.37 -10.23
CA GLY A 158 -0.28 -16.50 -9.07
C GLY A 158 0.99 -16.30 -8.23
N LEU A 159 1.76 -17.37 -7.99
CA LEU A 159 3.09 -17.29 -7.37
C LEU A 159 4.04 -16.41 -8.19
N ASP A 160 3.99 -16.52 -9.52
CA ASP A 160 4.74 -15.66 -10.43
C ASP A 160 4.33 -14.18 -10.33
N ALA A 161 3.04 -13.90 -10.15
CA ALA A 161 2.56 -12.54 -9.93
C ALA A 161 3.06 -11.97 -8.59
N ILE A 162 3.12 -12.80 -7.55
CA ILE A 162 3.72 -12.42 -6.25
C ILE A 162 5.22 -12.15 -6.42
N ARG A 163 5.96 -13.01 -7.12
CA ARG A 163 7.38 -12.79 -7.43
C ARG A 163 7.61 -11.43 -8.09
N ARG A 164 6.85 -11.12 -9.16
CA ARG A 164 6.93 -9.82 -9.84
C ARG A 164 6.60 -8.66 -8.91
N ALA A 165 5.62 -8.82 -8.02
CA ALA A 165 5.27 -7.80 -7.04
C ALA A 165 6.39 -7.55 -6.02
N ILE A 166 7.05 -8.60 -5.55
CA ILE A 166 8.24 -8.54 -4.67
C ILE A 166 9.40 -7.83 -5.39
N GLU A 167 9.73 -8.26 -6.61
CA GLU A 167 10.82 -7.66 -7.41
C GLU A 167 10.57 -6.17 -7.69
N LYS A 168 9.31 -5.81 -8.00
CA LYS A 168 8.89 -4.42 -8.19
C LYS A 168 8.98 -3.60 -6.90
N ALA A 169 8.69 -4.21 -5.75
CA ALA A 169 8.84 -3.56 -4.46
C ALA A 169 10.32 -3.33 -4.12
N ALA A 170 11.17 -4.35 -4.33
CA ALA A 170 12.60 -4.31 -4.07
C ALA A 170 13.35 -3.30 -4.97
N SER A 171 12.90 -3.11 -6.20
CA SER A 171 13.47 -2.16 -7.16
C SER A 171 12.91 -0.73 -7.05
N ALA A 172 12.02 -0.45 -6.09
CA ALA A 172 11.45 0.87 -5.92
C ALA A 172 12.53 1.88 -5.53
N ALA A 173 12.67 2.97 -6.29
CA ALA A 173 13.61 4.07 -5.98
C ALA A 173 13.41 4.67 -4.57
N TYR A 174 12.18 4.54 -4.05
CA TYR A 174 11.79 5.00 -2.72
C TYR A 174 10.95 3.91 -2.01
N PRO A 175 11.59 2.93 -1.36
CA PRO A 175 10.90 1.84 -0.67
C PRO A 175 10.11 2.37 0.53
N ALA A 176 8.95 1.78 0.82
CA ALA A 176 8.08 2.23 1.91
C ALA A 176 8.46 1.57 3.23
N VAL A 177 9.58 1.99 3.82
CA VAL A 177 10.07 1.45 5.10
C VAL A 177 9.92 2.48 6.22
N GLY A 178 9.61 2.04 7.44
CA GLY A 178 9.46 2.89 8.62
C GLY A 178 8.35 3.93 8.46
N SER A 179 8.58 5.16 8.91
CA SER A 179 7.60 6.25 8.85
C SER A 179 7.14 6.57 7.41
N ARG A 180 7.92 6.20 6.40
CA ARG A 180 7.50 6.33 4.98
C ARG A 180 6.33 5.43 4.63
N LEU A 181 6.26 4.24 5.22
CA LEU A 181 5.13 3.34 5.00
C LEU A 181 3.83 3.98 5.48
N GLU A 182 3.87 4.63 6.63
CA GLU A 182 2.70 5.31 7.19
C GLU A 182 2.25 6.46 6.30
N LEU A 183 3.16 7.30 5.82
CA LEU A 183 2.84 8.37 4.87
C LEU A 183 2.27 7.82 3.55
N ARG A 184 2.81 6.69 3.07
CA ARG A 184 2.26 6.00 1.90
C ARG A 184 0.83 5.52 2.17
N LYS A 185 0.57 4.86 3.31
CA LYS A 185 -0.77 4.41 3.72
C LYS A 185 -1.76 5.58 3.84
N ILE A 186 -1.34 6.70 4.43
CA ILE A 186 -2.14 7.93 4.50
C ILE A 186 -2.54 8.40 3.10
N THR A 187 -1.58 8.42 2.18
CA THR A 187 -1.81 8.88 0.80
C THR A 187 -2.65 7.87 0.00
N ASP A 188 -2.44 6.56 0.17
CA ASP A 188 -3.26 5.52 -0.45
C ASP A 188 -4.71 5.56 0.07
N ALA A 189 -4.91 5.72 1.38
CA ALA A 189 -6.24 5.89 1.97
C ALA A 189 -6.96 7.13 1.40
N ALA A 190 -6.25 8.24 1.22
CA ALA A 190 -6.80 9.43 0.58
C ALA A 190 -7.15 9.19 -0.90
N ALA A 191 -6.31 8.46 -1.65
CA ALA A 191 -6.58 8.10 -3.03
C ALA A 191 -7.84 7.21 -3.16
N VAL A 192 -8.01 6.25 -2.24
CA VAL A 192 -9.22 5.42 -2.15
C VAL A 192 -10.43 6.29 -1.81
N GLY A 193 -10.32 7.17 -0.81
CA GLY A 193 -11.38 8.08 -0.40
C GLY A 193 -11.90 8.95 -1.56
N LEU A 194 -10.99 9.54 -2.33
CA LEU A 194 -11.33 10.35 -3.51
C LEU A 194 -12.03 9.52 -4.60
N ARG A 195 -11.55 8.31 -4.89
CA ARG A 195 -12.17 7.42 -5.89
C ARG A 195 -13.57 6.98 -5.47
N THR A 196 -13.78 6.67 -4.19
CA THR A 196 -15.09 6.31 -3.65
C THR A 196 -16.09 7.47 -3.75
N ARG A 197 -15.61 8.71 -3.68
CA ARG A 197 -16.42 9.93 -3.88
C ARG A 197 -16.56 10.34 -5.35
N GLY A 198 -16.08 9.53 -6.29
CA GLY A 198 -16.26 9.74 -7.72
C GLY A 198 -15.17 10.57 -8.42
N THR A 199 -14.07 10.91 -7.74
CA THR A 199 -12.93 11.56 -8.41
C THR A 199 -12.18 10.54 -9.26
N THR A 200 -12.19 10.74 -10.58
CA THR A 200 -11.49 9.90 -11.55
C THR A 200 -10.04 10.36 -11.73
N GLY A 201 -9.18 9.51 -12.30
CA GLY A 201 -7.81 9.90 -12.67
C GLY A 201 -6.84 10.16 -11.51
N VAL A 202 -7.21 9.78 -10.27
CA VAL A 202 -6.35 9.90 -9.08
C VAL A 202 -5.28 8.81 -9.07
N MET A 203 -4.02 9.19 -9.00
CA MET A 203 -2.88 8.28 -8.82
C MET A 203 -2.03 8.69 -7.62
N ARG A 204 -1.50 7.70 -6.89
CA ARG A 204 -0.46 7.95 -5.89
C ARG A 204 0.92 7.98 -6.56
N TRP A 205 1.78 8.89 -6.14
CA TRP A 205 3.17 8.98 -6.59
C TRP A 205 4.12 9.26 -5.41
N SER A 206 5.30 8.62 -5.41
CA SER A 206 6.35 8.82 -4.39
C SER A 206 7.55 9.54 -5.00
N ALA A 207 8.16 10.45 -4.25
CA ALA A 207 9.48 11.00 -4.55
C ALA A 207 10.35 11.05 -3.29
N LYS A 208 11.65 11.37 -3.40
CA LYS A 208 12.61 11.37 -2.28
C LYS A 208 12.02 11.86 -0.95
N ASP A 209 11.39 13.02 -0.97
CA ASP A 209 10.91 13.78 0.20
C ASP A 209 9.38 13.97 0.24
N LYS A 210 8.61 13.17 -0.51
CA LYS A 210 7.15 13.32 -0.56
C LYS A 210 6.37 12.07 -0.97
N GLU A 211 5.12 12.03 -0.51
CA GLU A 211 4.05 11.15 -0.98
C GLU A 211 2.89 11.99 -1.49
N ALA A 212 2.51 11.78 -2.76
CA ALA A 212 1.65 12.67 -3.52
C ALA A 212 0.42 11.97 -4.09
N LEU A 213 -0.69 12.71 -4.13
CA LEU A 213 -1.83 12.49 -5.00
C LEU A 213 -1.62 13.31 -6.27
N VAL A 214 -1.67 12.65 -7.41
CA VAL A 214 -1.57 13.23 -8.74
C VAL A 214 -2.90 13.02 -9.44
N LEU A 215 -3.56 14.12 -9.78
CA LEU A 215 -4.77 14.13 -10.58
C LEU A 215 -4.39 14.20 -12.05
N THR A 216 -4.82 13.19 -12.79
CA THR A 216 -4.60 13.04 -14.22
C THR A 216 -5.92 12.98 -14.97
N GLY A 217 -5.84 12.96 -16.30
CA GLY A 217 -7.05 12.90 -17.12
C GLY A 217 -7.81 14.22 -17.22
N MET A 218 -7.24 15.35 -16.80
CA MET A 218 -7.80 16.69 -17.03
C MET A 218 -6.90 17.50 -17.97
N ASN A 219 -7.43 18.58 -18.57
CA ASN A 219 -6.64 19.60 -19.26
C ASN A 219 -5.73 20.42 -18.31
N VAL A 220 -5.81 20.16 -17.00
CA VAL A 220 -4.89 20.62 -15.96
C VAL A 220 -4.24 19.43 -15.27
N THR A 221 -3.03 19.61 -14.76
CA THR A 221 -2.37 18.68 -13.85
C THR A 221 -2.40 19.29 -12.46
N ALA A 222 -2.94 18.54 -11.49
CA ALA A 222 -3.00 18.96 -10.09
C ALA A 222 -2.31 17.92 -9.21
N ASN A 223 -1.45 18.40 -8.31
CA ASN A 223 -0.69 17.59 -7.37
C ASN A 223 -0.96 18.10 -5.95
N VAL A 224 -1.35 17.21 -5.05
CA VAL A 224 -1.50 17.48 -3.61
C VAL A 224 -0.64 16.47 -2.86
N TRP A 225 0.28 16.91 -1.99
CA TRP A 225 1.22 15.98 -1.34
C TRP A 225 1.63 16.42 0.06
N LEU A 226 2.04 15.41 0.84
CA LEU A 226 2.75 15.60 2.09
C LEU A 226 4.26 15.60 1.79
N GLN A 227 4.93 16.68 2.14
CA GLN A 227 6.38 16.78 2.14
C GLN A 227 6.92 16.49 3.54
N PHE A 228 8.00 15.73 3.59
CA PHE A 228 8.74 15.34 4.78
C PHE A 228 10.24 15.43 4.54
N THR A 229 11.00 15.45 5.61
CA THR A 229 12.45 15.48 5.62
C THR A 229 12.99 14.05 5.59
N CYS A 230 13.92 13.78 4.70
CA CYS A 230 14.66 12.52 4.64
C CYS A 230 16.16 12.82 4.56
N SER A 231 17.01 11.87 4.95
CA SER A 231 18.45 12.03 4.72
C SER A 231 18.80 11.99 3.21
N GLU A 232 20.04 12.33 2.85
CA GLU A 232 20.38 12.63 1.46
C GLU A 232 20.37 11.43 0.50
N ALA A 233 20.46 10.20 1.01
CA ALA A 233 20.57 8.98 0.21
C ALA A 233 19.22 8.53 -0.41
N PRO A 234 19.21 7.92 -1.61
CA PRO A 234 18.05 7.18 -2.10
C PRO A 234 17.62 6.09 -1.11
N GLY A 235 16.33 5.99 -0.82
CA GLY A 235 15.82 5.08 0.22
C GLY A 235 16.16 5.48 1.66
N ALA A 236 16.65 6.69 1.87
CA ALA A 236 16.90 7.25 3.19
C ALA A 236 15.68 7.13 4.13
N PRO A 237 15.89 6.85 5.42
CA PRO A 237 14.83 6.90 6.40
C PRO A 237 14.24 8.31 6.46
N VAL A 238 12.93 8.35 6.66
CA VAL A 238 12.23 9.61 6.94
C VAL A 238 12.67 10.07 8.33
N ILE A 239 13.17 11.30 8.40
CA ILE A 239 13.62 11.93 9.65
C ILE A 239 12.39 12.36 10.45
N ASP A 240 11.35 12.82 9.75
CA ASP A 240 10.06 13.11 10.35
C ASP A 240 9.38 11.80 10.75
N ALA A 241 9.22 11.60 12.06
CA ALA A 241 8.48 10.48 12.63
C ALA A 241 7.27 11.02 13.40
N PRO A 242 6.19 10.25 13.50
CA PRO A 242 5.12 10.58 14.43
C PRO A 242 5.66 10.59 15.87
N ASP A 243 5.04 11.40 16.71
CA ASP A 243 5.33 11.39 18.14
C ASP A 243 4.83 10.09 18.82
N ALA A 244 5.05 9.96 20.13
CA ALA A 244 4.63 8.80 20.90
C ALA A 244 3.09 8.55 20.88
N SER A 245 2.30 9.55 20.51
CA SER A 245 0.84 9.43 20.34
C SER A 245 0.42 9.04 18.92
N GLY A 246 1.37 8.90 17.99
CA GLY A 246 1.10 8.63 16.58
C GLY A 246 0.76 9.88 15.77
N ARG A 247 1.00 11.09 16.31
CA ARG A 247 0.70 12.36 15.65
C ARG A 247 1.93 12.89 14.93
N TRP A 248 1.72 13.33 13.69
CA TRP A 248 2.73 14.02 12.90
C TRP A 248 2.69 15.52 13.18
N THR A 249 3.86 16.15 13.34
CA THR A 249 3.97 17.58 13.69
C THR A 249 4.85 18.40 12.75
N THR A 250 5.66 17.75 11.91
CA THR A 250 6.66 18.41 11.06
C THR A 250 6.36 18.36 9.55
N LEU A 251 5.20 17.81 9.16
CA LEU A 251 4.83 17.68 7.74
C LEU A 251 4.42 19.02 7.12
N ARG A 252 4.65 19.15 5.81
CA ARG A 252 4.09 20.24 5.00
C ARG A 252 3.14 19.72 3.95
N LEU A 253 1.96 20.29 3.87
CA LEU A 253 1.01 20.05 2.78
C LEU A 253 1.32 21.02 1.65
N HIS A 254 1.46 20.47 0.46
CA HIS A 254 1.66 21.24 -0.76
C HIS A 254 0.55 20.95 -1.76
N THR A 255 0.10 22.01 -2.40
CA THR A 255 -0.82 21.94 -3.52
C THR A 255 -0.19 22.66 -4.69
N LYS A 256 -0.12 22.02 -5.87
CA LYS A 256 0.32 22.66 -7.11
C LYS A 256 -0.57 22.31 -8.29
N VAL A 257 -0.76 23.27 -9.17
CA VAL A 257 -1.51 23.13 -10.42
C VAL A 257 -0.78 23.77 -11.60
N LYS A 258 -0.94 23.19 -12.78
CA LYS A 258 -0.50 23.77 -14.06
C LYS A 258 -1.35 23.23 -15.21
N PRO A 259 -1.32 23.84 -16.41
CA PRO A 259 -1.94 23.27 -17.59
C PRO A 259 -1.26 21.95 -17.94
N LEU A 260 -2.03 21.00 -18.46
CA LEU A 260 -1.49 19.73 -18.91
C LEU A 260 -0.39 19.98 -19.97
N GLY A 261 0.77 19.35 -19.77
CA GLY A 261 1.95 19.57 -20.60
C GLY A 261 1.69 19.35 -22.10
N ALA A 262 0.91 18.32 -22.41
CA ALA A 262 0.53 17.92 -23.77
C ALA A 262 -0.39 18.90 -24.52
N LEU A 263 -0.93 19.95 -23.87
CA LEU A 263 -1.73 20.94 -24.58
C LEU A 263 -0.89 21.70 -25.60
N LYS A 264 -1.47 22.04 -26.76
CA LYS A 264 -0.83 22.91 -27.75
C LYS A 264 -0.44 24.25 -27.10
N ALA A 265 0.75 24.77 -27.40
CA ALA A 265 1.25 26.02 -26.81
C ALA A 265 0.31 27.22 -27.01
N ARG A 266 -0.43 27.23 -28.12
CA ARG A 266 -1.44 28.26 -28.46
C ARG A 266 -2.85 27.96 -27.93
N SER A 267 -3.03 26.94 -27.09
CA SER A 267 -4.33 26.67 -26.48
C SER A 267 -4.75 27.82 -25.58
N ALA A 268 -6.05 28.13 -25.58
CA ALA A 268 -6.62 29.23 -24.78
C ALA A 268 -6.23 29.09 -23.30
N LEU A 269 -6.28 27.87 -22.74
CA LEU A 269 -5.86 27.61 -21.36
C LEU A 269 -4.38 27.95 -21.13
N LYS A 270 -3.45 27.55 -22.01
CA LYS A 270 -2.02 27.89 -21.84
C LYS A 270 -1.74 29.38 -22.01
N GLN A 271 -2.51 30.08 -22.85
CA GLN A 271 -2.39 31.53 -22.99
C GLN A 271 -2.91 32.25 -21.75
N TRP A 272 -4.11 31.90 -21.30
CA TRP A 272 -4.71 32.42 -20.08
C TRP A 272 -3.80 32.18 -18.87
N TRP A 273 -3.19 31.00 -18.75
CA TRP A 273 -2.31 30.65 -17.63
C TRP A 273 -1.07 31.55 -17.49
N LYS A 274 -0.67 32.28 -18.53
CA LYS A 274 0.42 33.26 -18.44
C LYS A 274 0.05 34.44 -17.56
N GLU A 275 -1.22 34.81 -17.52
CA GLU A 275 -1.71 35.95 -16.75
C GLU A 275 -1.51 35.76 -15.23
N PRO A 276 -2.00 34.70 -14.57
CA PRO A 276 -1.76 34.51 -13.14
C PRO A 276 -0.28 34.29 -12.81
N LEU A 277 0.50 33.69 -13.73
CA LEU A 277 1.95 33.58 -13.55
C LEU A 277 2.64 34.96 -13.56
N ALA A 278 2.23 35.87 -14.45
CA ALA A 278 2.78 37.22 -14.52
C ALA A 278 2.28 38.11 -13.37
N LYS A 279 1.02 37.96 -12.97
CA LYS A 279 0.41 38.66 -11.83
C LYS A 279 1.04 38.24 -10.50
N GLY A 280 1.60 37.04 -10.42
CA GLY A 280 2.20 36.50 -9.20
C GLY A 280 1.23 35.79 -8.28
N SER A 281 -0.07 35.72 -8.63
CA SER A 281 -1.03 34.87 -7.94
C SER A 281 -2.28 34.53 -8.75
N LEU A 282 -2.95 33.47 -8.34
CA LEU A 282 -4.28 33.04 -8.80
C LEU A 282 -5.17 32.82 -7.58
N SER A 283 -6.24 33.59 -7.46
CA SER A 283 -7.28 33.37 -6.46
C SER A 283 -8.37 32.49 -7.04
N LEU A 284 -8.59 31.33 -6.43
CA LEU A 284 -9.66 30.39 -6.80
C LEU A 284 -10.92 30.55 -5.92
N GLY A 285 -10.93 31.53 -5.02
CA GLY A 285 -12.01 31.78 -4.07
C GLY A 285 -11.50 32.09 -2.65
N PRO A 286 -12.41 32.27 -1.68
CA PRO A 286 -12.04 32.58 -0.30
C PRO A 286 -11.07 31.55 0.29
N GLY A 287 -9.91 32.02 0.75
CA GLY A 287 -8.90 31.16 1.39
C GLY A 287 -8.18 30.18 0.45
N MET A 288 -8.21 30.39 -0.87
CA MET A 288 -7.38 29.65 -1.84
C MET A 288 -6.69 30.59 -2.81
N GLU A 289 -5.51 31.05 -2.40
CA GLU A 289 -4.59 31.79 -3.26
C GLU A 289 -3.38 30.91 -3.59
N LEU A 290 -3.07 30.82 -4.87
CA LEU A 290 -1.96 30.04 -5.41
C LEU A 290 -0.91 30.99 -5.98
N THR A 291 0.36 30.78 -5.65
CA THR A 291 1.48 31.63 -6.10
C THR A 291 2.46 30.85 -7.00
N PRO A 292 3.22 31.52 -7.87
CA PRO A 292 4.24 30.86 -8.68
C PRO A 292 5.29 30.13 -7.85
N VAL A 293 5.54 28.88 -8.21
CA VAL A 293 6.50 27.99 -7.51
C VAL A 293 7.48 27.34 -8.49
N GLY A 294 7.72 28.00 -9.63
CA GLY A 294 8.66 27.61 -10.68
C GLY A 294 8.08 26.66 -11.74
N GLY A 295 8.69 26.66 -12.94
CA GLY A 295 8.35 25.72 -14.01
C GLY A 295 6.90 25.80 -14.53
N GLY A 296 6.27 26.97 -14.42
CA GLY A 296 4.87 27.20 -14.81
C GLY A 296 3.83 26.68 -13.82
N TRP A 297 4.26 26.22 -12.64
CA TRP A 297 3.36 25.80 -11.57
C TRP A 297 2.91 26.98 -10.71
N LEU A 298 1.63 26.96 -10.35
CA LEU A 298 1.06 27.74 -9.26
C LEU A 298 0.79 26.82 -8.08
N GLY A 299 0.96 27.28 -6.85
CA GLY A 299 0.72 26.44 -5.69
C GLY A 299 0.72 27.15 -4.35
N THR A 300 0.53 26.36 -3.30
CA THR A 300 0.60 26.79 -1.90
C THR A 300 1.34 25.74 -1.08
N SER A 301 1.83 26.15 0.09
CA SER A 301 2.49 25.29 1.07
C SER A 301 2.14 25.76 2.48
N ARG A 302 1.73 24.84 3.35
CA ARG A 302 1.48 25.11 4.76
C ARG A 302 1.93 23.95 5.63
N SER A 303 2.34 24.23 6.86
CA SER A 303 2.59 23.19 7.86
C SER A 303 1.27 22.53 8.23
N VAL A 304 1.31 21.22 8.47
CA VAL A 304 0.16 20.42 8.87
C VAL A 304 0.55 19.43 9.95
N GLU A 305 -0.40 19.14 10.82
CA GLU A 305 -0.24 18.19 11.90
C GLU A 305 -1.50 17.34 12.05
N GLY A 306 -1.34 16.14 12.59
CA GLY A 306 -2.45 15.22 12.79
C GLY A 306 -2.02 13.77 12.83
N ASP A 307 -2.94 12.91 13.25
CA ASP A 307 -2.80 11.48 13.08
C ASP A 307 -3.03 11.06 11.61
N ALA A 308 -2.84 9.77 11.32
CA ALA A 308 -2.99 9.23 9.97
C ALA A 308 -4.38 9.47 9.36
N ALA A 309 -5.46 9.39 10.16
CA ALA A 309 -6.82 9.57 9.69
C ALA A 309 -7.11 11.04 9.35
N ALA A 310 -6.67 11.96 10.22
CA ALA A 310 -6.78 13.39 10.01
C ALA A 310 -6.02 13.84 8.77
N LEU A 311 -4.79 13.37 8.57
CA LEU A 311 -3.97 13.69 7.39
C LEU A 311 -4.55 13.11 6.10
N SER A 312 -5.08 11.89 6.13
CA SER A 312 -5.77 11.29 4.99
C SER A 312 -7.00 12.11 4.58
N ASN A 313 -7.85 12.46 5.55
CA ASN A 313 -9.03 13.30 5.32
C ASN A 313 -8.65 14.71 4.83
N LEU A 314 -7.55 15.27 5.32
CA LEU A 314 -7.01 16.55 4.87
C LEU A 314 -6.59 16.49 3.40
N LEU A 315 -5.90 15.44 2.97
CA LEU A 315 -5.53 15.24 1.57
C LEU A 315 -6.77 15.12 0.67
N VAL A 316 -7.78 14.35 1.08
CA VAL A 316 -9.05 14.24 0.34
C VAL A 316 -9.71 15.60 0.21
N THR A 317 -9.92 16.28 1.33
CA THR A 317 -10.64 17.57 1.39
C THR A 317 -9.92 18.65 0.60
N GLU A 318 -8.59 18.76 0.74
CA GLU A 318 -7.81 19.75 -0.01
C GLU A 318 -7.86 19.48 -1.51
N THR A 319 -7.82 18.20 -1.91
CA THR A 319 -7.89 17.80 -3.33
C THR A 319 -9.27 18.11 -3.93
N GLU A 320 -10.36 17.77 -3.24
CA GLU A 320 -11.73 18.08 -3.68
C GLU A 320 -11.95 19.59 -3.76
N ARG A 321 -11.53 20.33 -2.72
CA ARG A 321 -11.61 21.80 -2.67
C ARG A 321 -10.86 22.42 -3.85
N LEU A 322 -9.67 21.92 -4.17
CA LEU A 322 -8.87 22.40 -5.30
C LEU A 322 -9.56 22.13 -6.64
N VAL A 323 -10.05 20.91 -6.86
CA VAL A 323 -10.69 20.52 -8.12
C VAL A 323 -11.96 21.33 -8.34
N ALA A 324 -12.80 21.48 -7.32
CA ALA A 324 -14.03 22.26 -7.41
C ALA A 324 -13.71 23.74 -7.69
N ALA A 325 -12.85 24.36 -6.88
CA ALA A 325 -12.52 25.78 -7.03
C ALA A 325 -11.84 26.09 -8.37
N LEU A 326 -10.95 25.21 -8.83
CA LEU A 326 -10.32 25.35 -10.15
C LEU A 326 -11.33 25.13 -11.29
N GLY A 327 -12.24 24.17 -11.14
CA GLY A 327 -13.33 23.91 -12.07
C GLY A 327 -14.24 25.12 -12.26
N ASP A 328 -14.75 25.67 -11.15
CA ASP A 328 -15.64 26.82 -11.13
C ASP A 328 -14.94 28.07 -11.68
N HIS A 329 -13.71 28.32 -11.24
CA HIS A 329 -12.94 29.47 -11.71
C HIS A 329 -12.70 29.39 -13.21
N LEU A 330 -12.22 28.25 -13.71
CA LEU A 330 -11.97 28.06 -15.14
C LEU A 330 -13.26 28.11 -15.98
N ALA A 331 -14.38 27.59 -15.46
CA ALA A 331 -15.67 27.72 -16.12
C ALA A 331 -16.11 29.18 -16.23
N SER A 332 -15.91 29.99 -15.18
CA SER A 332 -16.27 31.42 -15.16
C SER A 332 -15.53 32.26 -16.20
N VAL A 333 -14.33 31.83 -16.61
CA VAL A 333 -13.52 32.47 -17.67
C VAL A 333 -13.64 31.76 -19.03
N GLY A 334 -14.61 30.85 -19.19
CA GLY A 334 -14.89 30.17 -20.46
C GLY A 334 -13.91 29.05 -20.83
N LEU A 335 -13.15 28.51 -19.86
CA LEU A 335 -12.09 27.52 -20.06
C LEU A 335 -12.34 26.22 -19.25
N PRO A 336 -13.54 25.60 -19.31
CA PRO A 336 -13.93 24.55 -18.38
C PRO A 336 -12.90 23.42 -18.28
N VAL A 337 -12.74 22.87 -17.08
CA VAL A 337 -11.95 21.65 -16.89
C VAL A 337 -12.60 20.54 -17.68
N ARG A 338 -11.83 19.94 -18.61
CA ARG A 338 -12.32 18.83 -19.43
C ARG A 338 -11.58 17.57 -19.02
N GLU A 339 -12.34 16.53 -18.70
CA GLU A 339 -11.78 15.19 -18.69
C GLU A 339 -11.27 14.87 -20.11
N LYS A 340 -10.06 14.34 -20.21
CA LYS A 340 -9.59 13.65 -21.40
C LYS A 340 -10.56 12.49 -21.60
N ARG A 341 -11.45 12.61 -22.58
CA ARG A 341 -12.08 11.41 -23.14
C ARG A 341 -10.93 10.49 -23.59
N PRO A 342 -10.94 9.20 -23.23
CA PRO A 342 -10.07 8.27 -23.92
C PRO A 342 -10.34 8.46 -25.41
N VAL A 343 -9.28 8.67 -26.19
CA VAL A 343 -9.39 8.53 -27.63
C VAL A 343 -9.82 7.08 -27.80
N SER A 344 -11.03 6.86 -28.28
CA SER A 344 -11.43 5.54 -28.73
C SER A 344 -10.48 5.19 -29.86
N ASP A 345 -9.68 4.14 -29.68
CA ASP A 345 -8.99 3.48 -30.78
C ASP A 345 -10.08 2.88 -31.67
N THR A 346 -10.61 3.69 -32.57
CA THR A 346 -11.52 3.32 -33.67
C THR A 346 -11.51 4.48 -34.66
N GLU A 347 -10.47 4.49 -35.48
CA GLU A 347 -10.53 4.63 -36.94
C GLU A 347 -9.29 3.96 -37.53
#